data_AF-A0A225V023-F1
#
_entry.id   AF-A0A225V023-F1
#
_cell.length_a   1.000
_cell.length_b   1.000
_cell.length_c   1.000
_cell.angle_alpha   90.00
_cell.angle_beta   90.00
_cell.angle_gamma   90.00
#
_symmetry.space_group_name_H-M   'P 1'
#
loop_
_entity.id
_entity.type
_entity.pdbx_description
1 polymer ?
#
loop_
_entity_poly.entity_id
_entity_poly.type
_entity_poly.pdbx_seq_one_letter_code
_entity_poly.pdbx_strand_id
1 'polypeptide(L)'
;MVAIFNASFALLIAIAAASTGKTDADILRHESRNLAATYTSTSQYASLMLASVNDQRAAQGLRPLCINNKLMAAAQRHSDDMAAKNFMSHTGSDGSTMTSRITATGYNWNRIAENVAAGQVNVAAVMTSWMNSPGHRANILGDYTMFGTAYAYSSTSTYKHYWTQDFGKSTTESCNFEDIEYVEPPALNGTDSTDNSTAVLPNDPPTDSKDSIDNSTTVLLNDPATDSKVTL
;
A
#
# COMPACT_ATOMS: atom_id res chain seq x y z
N MET A 1 -44.39 46.83 -28.75
CA MET A 1 -43.67 47.65 -27.76
C MET A 1 -43.53 46.80 -26.50
N VAL A 2 -42.30 46.68 -25.99
CA VAL A 2 -41.88 46.07 -24.71
C VAL A 2 -41.98 44.54 -24.58
N ALA A 3 -40.84 43.87 -24.64
CA ALA A 3 -40.59 42.62 -23.91
C ALA A 3 -39.34 42.85 -23.04
N ILE A 4 -39.56 42.88 -21.73
CA ILE A 4 -38.53 43.04 -20.69
C ILE A 4 -37.92 41.66 -20.46
N PHE A 5 -36.61 41.50 -20.72
CA PHE A 5 -35.86 40.33 -20.28
C PHE A 5 -35.47 40.51 -18.81
N ASN A 6 -36.04 39.69 -17.93
CA ASN A 6 -35.56 39.53 -16.56
C ASN A 6 -34.27 38.69 -16.59
N ALA A 7 -33.13 39.31 -16.33
CA ALA A 7 -31.89 38.59 -16.07
C ALA A 7 -31.83 38.24 -14.57
N SER A 8 -32.09 36.97 -14.24
CA SER A 8 -31.83 36.42 -12.91
C SER A 8 -30.33 36.35 -12.66
N PHE A 9 -29.85 37.09 -11.66
CA PHE A 9 -28.50 36.95 -11.12
C PHE A 9 -28.41 35.60 -10.38
N ALA A 10 -27.70 34.64 -10.97
CA ALA A 10 -27.32 33.42 -10.26
C ALA A 10 -26.18 33.77 -9.28
N LEU A 11 -26.48 33.65 -7.99
CA LEU A 11 -25.50 33.70 -6.91
C LEU A 11 -24.61 32.46 -7.00
N LEU A 12 -23.39 32.62 -7.50
CA LEU A 12 -22.35 31.60 -7.40
C LEU A 12 -21.87 31.52 -5.94
N ILE A 13 -22.27 30.47 -5.22
CA ILE A 13 -21.61 30.07 -3.99
C ILE A 13 -20.36 29.28 -4.40
N ALA A 14 -19.20 29.91 -4.33
CA ALA A 14 -17.93 29.21 -4.39
C ALA A 14 -17.75 28.40 -3.10
N ILE A 15 -18.01 27.10 -3.18
CA ILE A 15 -17.59 26.16 -2.13
C ILE A 15 -16.09 25.94 -2.36
N ALA A 16 -15.26 26.58 -1.55
CA ALA A 16 -13.84 26.25 -1.46
C ALA A 16 -13.72 24.83 -0.87
N ALA A 17 -13.49 23.83 -1.72
CA ALA A 17 -12.97 22.57 -1.27
C ALA A 17 -11.52 22.83 -0.80
N ALA A 18 -11.29 22.79 0.51
CA ALA A 18 -9.94 22.68 1.03
C ALA A 18 -9.40 21.30 0.65
N SER A 19 -8.81 21.19 -0.54
CA SER A 19 -7.94 20.07 -0.85
C SER A 19 -6.73 20.20 0.06
N THR A 20 -6.51 19.22 0.92
CA THR A 20 -5.22 19.03 1.56
C THR A 20 -4.26 18.60 0.45
N GLY A 21 -3.72 19.58 -0.26
CA GLY A 21 -2.79 19.40 -1.35
C GLY A 21 -1.50 18.80 -0.83
N LYS A 22 -1.42 17.46 -0.79
CA LYS A 22 -0.14 16.78 -0.81
C LYS A 22 0.47 17.09 -2.16
N THR A 23 1.60 17.79 -2.17
CA THR A 23 2.30 18.08 -3.41
C THR A 23 2.87 16.79 -3.99
N ASP A 24 3.05 16.71 -5.30
CA ASP A 24 3.72 15.56 -5.93
C ASP A 24 5.10 15.32 -5.32
N ALA A 25 5.77 16.38 -4.85
CA ALA A 25 7.04 16.30 -4.14
C ALA A 25 6.95 15.64 -2.75
N ASP A 26 5.84 15.81 -2.03
CA ASP A 26 5.61 15.16 -0.73
C ASP A 26 5.29 13.67 -0.88
N ILE A 27 4.56 13.32 -1.94
CA ILE A 27 4.32 11.92 -2.34
C ILE A 27 5.66 11.27 -2.72
N LEU A 28 6.46 11.93 -3.57
CA LEU A 28 7.77 11.43 -4.00
C LEU A 28 8.79 11.33 -2.86
N ARG A 29 8.75 12.22 -1.85
CA ARG A 29 9.59 12.14 -0.64
C ARG A 29 9.18 11.01 0.29
N HIS A 30 7.89 10.68 0.36
CA HIS A 30 7.42 9.51 1.10
C HIS A 30 7.84 8.21 0.38
N GLU A 31 7.71 8.15 -0.95
CA GLU A 31 8.15 7.02 -1.76
C GLU A 31 9.67 6.80 -1.67
N SER A 32 10.47 7.86 -1.67
CA SER A 32 11.93 7.76 -1.60
C SER A 32 12.48 7.39 -0.20
N ARG A 33 11.74 7.66 0.89
CA ARG A 33 12.07 7.13 2.22
C ARG A 33 11.68 5.65 2.39
N ASN A 34 10.72 5.16 1.62
CA ASN A 34 10.36 3.74 1.51
C ASN A 34 11.35 2.92 0.66
N LEU A 35 12.45 3.51 0.16
CA LEU A 35 13.53 2.81 -0.55
C LEU A 35 14.54 2.13 0.39
N ALA A 36 14.49 2.38 1.70
CA ALA A 36 15.14 1.53 2.69
C ALA A 36 14.28 0.26 2.87
N ALA A 37 14.50 -0.73 2.01
CA ALA A 37 13.62 -1.87 1.71
C ALA A 37 13.22 -2.80 2.88
N THR A 38 13.66 -2.53 4.11
CA THR A 38 13.37 -3.38 5.27
C THR A 38 12.75 -2.55 6.38
N TYR A 39 11.51 -2.86 6.74
CA TYR A 39 10.91 -2.30 7.94
C TYR A 39 11.59 -2.86 9.18
N THR A 40 12.06 -1.97 10.05
CA THR A 40 12.75 -2.33 11.29
C THR A 40 11.85 -2.23 12.52
N SER A 41 10.62 -1.75 12.37
CA SER A 41 9.62 -1.70 13.44
C SER A 41 8.22 -2.06 12.94
N THR A 42 7.45 -2.72 13.80
CA THR A 42 6.02 -3.00 13.60
C THR A 42 5.23 -1.72 13.32
N SER A 43 5.58 -0.63 14.02
CA SER A 43 4.90 0.66 13.90
C SER A 43 4.89 1.23 12.48
N GLN A 44 6.00 1.09 11.75
CA GLN A 44 6.17 1.67 10.42
C GLN A 44 5.29 0.96 9.39
N TYR A 45 5.40 -0.37 9.25
CA TYR A 45 4.60 -1.07 8.24
C TYR A 45 3.13 -1.18 8.62
N ALA A 46 2.79 -1.38 9.90
CA ALA A 46 1.41 -1.63 10.30
C ALA A 46 0.51 -0.41 10.08
N SER A 47 1.01 0.79 10.41
CA SER A 47 0.29 2.04 10.19
C SER A 47 0.08 2.33 8.70
N LEU A 48 1.12 2.16 7.88
CA LEU A 48 1.05 2.33 6.43
C LEU A 48 0.11 1.30 5.77
N MET A 49 0.16 0.05 6.22
CA MET A 49 -0.70 -1.01 5.73
C MET A 49 -2.16 -0.75 6.06
N LEU A 50 -2.46 -0.39 7.31
CA LEU A 50 -3.82 -0.07 7.74
C LEU A 50 -4.38 1.12 6.95
N ALA A 51 -3.58 2.18 6.79
CA ALA A 51 -3.97 3.34 5.98
C ALA A 51 -4.28 2.92 4.53
N SER A 52 -3.39 2.15 3.90
CA SER A 52 -3.59 1.67 2.53
C SER A 52 -4.84 0.80 2.38
N VAL A 53 -5.12 -0.10 3.32
CA VAL A 53 -6.36 -0.90 3.35
C VAL A 53 -7.58 0.00 3.50
N ASN A 54 -7.54 0.95 4.43
CA ASN A 54 -8.66 1.84 4.69
C ASN A 54 -8.94 2.81 3.54
N ASP A 55 -7.92 3.23 2.79
CA ASP A 55 -8.10 4.02 1.57
C ASP A 55 -8.87 3.23 0.50
N GLN A 56 -8.52 1.95 0.29
CA GLN A 56 -9.25 1.07 -0.63
C GLN A 56 -10.69 0.84 -0.19
N ARG A 57 -10.93 0.72 1.12
CA ARG A 57 -12.27 0.55 1.71
C ARG A 57 -13.10 1.82 1.59
N ALA A 58 -12.52 2.99 1.87
CA ALA A 58 -13.18 4.28 1.75
C ALA A 58 -13.61 4.55 0.29
N ALA A 59 -12.78 4.18 -0.69
CA ALA A 59 -13.13 4.28 -2.11
C ALA A 59 -14.36 3.43 -2.51
N GLN A 60 -14.79 2.49 -1.65
CA GLN A 60 -15.99 1.67 -1.84
C GLN A 60 -17.11 2.03 -0.84
N GLY A 61 -16.97 3.12 -0.08
CA GLY A 61 -17.94 3.52 0.95
C GLY A 61 -17.98 2.59 2.17
N LEU A 62 -16.95 1.76 2.37
CA LEU A 62 -16.87 0.84 3.48
C LEU A 62 -16.27 1.51 4.72
N ARG A 63 -16.70 1.07 5.90
CA ARG A 63 -16.14 1.55 7.17
C ARG A 63 -14.66 1.16 7.31
N PRO A 64 -13.83 2.03 7.91
CA PRO A 64 -12.44 1.69 8.17
C PRO A 64 -12.34 0.55 9.17
N LEU A 65 -11.29 -0.25 9.03
CA LEU A 65 -10.85 -1.21 10.03
C LEU A 65 -9.96 -0.52 11.06
N CYS A 66 -9.84 -1.15 12.21
CA CYS A 66 -8.89 -0.79 13.26
C CYS A 66 -7.98 -1.97 13.59
N ILE A 67 -6.84 -1.72 14.24
CA ILE A 67 -5.92 -2.80 14.63
C ILE A 67 -6.47 -3.58 15.82
N ASN A 68 -6.24 -4.90 15.79
CA ASN A 68 -6.38 -5.78 16.93
C ASN A 68 -5.09 -6.59 17.15
N ASN A 69 -4.53 -6.52 18.36
CA ASN A 69 -3.24 -7.13 18.71
C ASN A 69 -3.22 -8.66 18.60
N LYS A 70 -4.38 -9.32 18.76
CA LYS A 70 -4.47 -10.78 18.61
C LYS A 70 -4.35 -11.19 17.14
N LEU A 71 -4.98 -10.44 16.23
CA LEU A 71 -4.79 -10.63 14.79
C LEU A 71 -3.36 -10.29 14.35
N MET A 72 -2.74 -9.25 14.91
CA MET A 72 -1.32 -8.92 14.67
C MET A 72 -0.42 -10.10 15.07
N ALA A 73 -0.64 -10.71 16.23
CA ALA A 73 0.15 -11.84 16.71
C ALA A 73 0.00 -13.08 15.82
N ALA A 74 -1.20 -13.36 15.33
CA ALA A 74 -1.45 -14.46 14.39
C ALA A 74 -0.73 -14.23 13.05
N ALA A 75 -0.82 -13.00 12.51
CA ALA A 75 -0.13 -12.61 11.29
C ALA A 75 1.39 -12.68 11.43
N GLN A 76 1.95 -12.20 12.56
CA GLN A 76 3.39 -12.20 12.82
C GLN A 76 3.95 -13.61 12.86
N ARG A 77 3.29 -14.49 13.61
CA ARG A 77 3.65 -15.91 13.67
C ARG A 77 3.76 -16.53 12.27
N HIS A 78 2.86 -16.16 11.36
CA HIS A 78 2.86 -16.74 10.01
C HIS A 78 3.93 -16.14 9.10
N SER A 79 4.11 -14.82 9.12
CA SER A 79 5.18 -14.16 8.36
C SER A 79 6.56 -14.66 8.79
N ASP A 80 6.79 -14.82 10.11
CA ASP A 80 8.04 -15.35 10.65
C ASP A 80 8.29 -16.80 10.21
N ASP A 81 7.25 -17.65 10.22
CA ASP A 81 7.34 -19.05 9.79
C ASP A 81 7.69 -19.15 8.29
N MET A 82 6.98 -18.40 7.44
CA MET A 82 7.26 -18.32 5.99
C MET A 82 8.70 -17.85 5.71
N ALA A 83 9.17 -16.83 6.44
CA ALA A 83 10.52 -16.30 6.30
C ALA A 83 11.60 -17.29 6.77
N ALA A 84 11.39 -17.94 7.93
CA ALA A 84 12.33 -18.86 8.53
C ALA A 84 12.45 -20.19 7.75
N LYS A 85 11.37 -20.62 7.10
CA LYS A 85 11.30 -21.90 6.38
C LYS A 85 11.33 -21.73 4.85
N ASN A 86 11.50 -20.50 4.37
CA ASN A 86 11.67 -20.16 2.97
C ASN A 86 10.54 -20.68 2.06
N PHE A 87 9.28 -20.41 2.43
CA PHE A 87 8.11 -20.77 1.63
C PHE A 87 7.03 -19.69 1.65
N MET A 88 6.04 -19.78 0.78
CA MET A 88 4.83 -18.94 0.81
C MET A 88 3.60 -19.85 0.67
N SER A 89 2.71 -19.79 1.65
CA SER A 89 1.46 -20.57 1.70
C SER A 89 0.54 -19.99 2.78
N HIS A 90 -0.76 -20.27 2.69
CA HIS A 90 -1.70 -20.02 3.80
C HIS A 90 -1.51 -21.00 4.97
N THR A 91 -0.98 -22.20 4.69
CA THR A 91 -0.70 -23.23 5.69
C THR A 91 0.74 -23.08 6.18
N GLY A 92 0.92 -23.02 7.50
CA GLY A 92 2.24 -22.95 8.14
C GLY A 92 3.03 -24.25 7.98
N SER A 93 4.33 -24.20 8.22
CA SER A 93 5.25 -25.35 8.15
C SER A 93 4.91 -26.46 9.16
N ASP A 94 4.17 -26.10 10.21
CA ASP A 94 3.64 -26.98 11.25
C ASP A 94 2.22 -27.50 10.95
N GLY A 95 1.67 -27.20 9.77
CA GLY A 95 0.31 -27.53 9.38
C GLY A 95 -0.77 -26.58 9.92
N SER A 96 -0.38 -25.50 10.62
CA SER A 96 -1.34 -24.50 11.11
C SER A 96 -2.07 -23.81 9.96
N THR A 97 -3.37 -23.58 10.12
CA THR A 97 -4.19 -22.75 9.23
C THR A 97 -4.33 -21.34 9.80
N MET A 98 -4.76 -20.37 8.99
CA MET A 98 -5.19 -19.04 9.48
C MET A 98 -6.13 -19.20 10.69
N THR A 99 -7.17 -20.02 10.56
CA THR A 99 -8.16 -20.24 11.63
C THR A 99 -7.51 -20.74 12.92
N SER A 100 -6.59 -21.70 12.85
CA SER A 100 -5.91 -22.20 14.05
C SER A 100 -4.97 -21.16 14.65
N ARG A 101 -4.25 -20.39 13.82
CA ARG A 101 -3.35 -19.32 14.31
C ARG A 101 -4.15 -18.22 15.01
N ILE A 102 -5.21 -17.71 14.40
CA ILE A 102 -6.07 -16.69 14.99
C ILE A 102 -6.73 -17.21 16.28
N THR A 103 -7.28 -18.42 16.27
CA THR A 103 -7.92 -19.01 17.46
C THR A 103 -6.93 -19.21 18.61
N ALA A 104 -5.68 -19.59 18.32
CA ALA A 104 -4.63 -19.79 19.33
C ALA A 104 -4.25 -18.50 20.08
N THR A 105 -4.49 -17.32 19.49
CA THR A 105 -4.30 -16.03 20.17
C THR A 105 -5.43 -15.67 21.13
N GLY A 106 -6.51 -16.46 21.14
CA GLY A 106 -7.71 -16.17 21.92
C GLY A 106 -8.59 -15.08 21.29
N TYR A 107 -8.45 -14.79 19.99
CA TYR A 107 -9.36 -13.90 19.28
C TYR A 107 -10.68 -14.61 19.04
N ASN A 108 -11.77 -14.12 19.65
CA ASN A 108 -13.10 -14.63 19.42
C ASN A 108 -13.68 -14.04 18.13
N TRP A 109 -14.05 -14.87 17.15
CA TRP A 109 -14.39 -14.41 15.81
C TRP A 109 -15.76 -14.87 15.32
N ASN A 110 -16.43 -13.99 14.56
CA ASN A 110 -17.60 -14.33 13.74
C ASN A 110 -17.22 -14.49 12.27
N ARG A 111 -16.20 -13.76 11.81
CA ARG A 111 -15.67 -13.83 10.45
C ARG A 111 -14.19 -13.53 10.47
N ILE A 112 -13.42 -14.27 9.67
CA ILE A 112 -11.98 -14.05 9.45
C ILE A 112 -11.63 -14.23 7.98
N ALA A 113 -10.52 -13.64 7.54
CA ALA A 113 -9.88 -13.89 6.25
C ALA A 113 -8.38 -13.54 6.32
N GLU A 114 -7.59 -14.09 5.39
CA GLU A 114 -6.15 -13.88 5.32
C GLU A 114 -5.71 -13.55 3.89
N ASN A 115 -4.80 -12.60 3.77
CA ASN A 115 -3.95 -12.46 2.58
C ASN A 115 -2.50 -12.75 2.95
N VAL A 116 -1.79 -13.48 2.10
CA VAL A 116 -0.35 -13.73 2.23
C VAL A 116 0.36 -13.28 0.96
N ALA A 117 1.61 -12.84 1.09
CA ALA A 117 2.46 -12.52 -0.05
C ALA A 117 3.94 -12.66 0.31
N ALA A 118 4.77 -12.79 -0.72
CA ALA A 118 6.21 -12.81 -0.57
C ALA A 118 6.90 -12.18 -1.79
N GLY A 119 8.00 -11.45 -1.55
CA GLY A 119 8.82 -10.82 -2.60
C GLY A 119 8.57 -9.33 -2.81
N GLN A 120 7.44 -8.79 -2.34
CA GLN A 120 7.16 -7.36 -2.45
C GLN A 120 7.94 -6.57 -1.41
N VAL A 121 8.71 -5.59 -1.86
CA VAL A 121 9.71 -4.89 -1.04
C VAL A 121 9.09 -3.90 -0.03
N ASN A 122 7.83 -3.48 -0.23
CA ASN A 122 7.17 -2.50 0.62
C ASN A 122 5.64 -2.65 0.60
N VAL A 123 4.97 -1.89 1.49
CA VAL A 123 3.50 -1.86 1.63
C VAL A 123 2.81 -1.50 0.32
N ALA A 124 3.31 -0.52 -0.43
CA ALA A 124 2.69 -0.10 -1.69
C ALA A 124 2.72 -1.22 -2.75
N ALA A 125 3.85 -1.91 -2.88
CA ALA A 125 4.01 -3.02 -3.82
C ALA A 125 3.11 -4.22 -3.47
N VAL A 126 3.01 -4.57 -2.18
CA VAL A 126 2.15 -5.70 -1.76
C VAL A 126 0.67 -5.36 -1.83
N MET A 127 0.27 -4.13 -1.50
CA MET A 127 -1.11 -3.67 -1.67
C MET A 127 -1.53 -3.64 -3.13
N THR A 128 -0.66 -3.16 -4.03
CA THR A 128 -0.90 -3.23 -5.48
C THR A 128 -1.11 -4.68 -5.94
N SER A 129 -0.26 -5.60 -5.48
CA SER A 129 -0.35 -7.02 -5.82
C SER A 129 -1.68 -7.64 -5.34
N TRP A 130 -2.08 -7.38 -4.10
CA TRP A 130 -3.34 -7.88 -3.56
C TRP A 130 -4.57 -7.26 -4.21
N MET A 131 -4.58 -5.95 -4.50
CA MET A 131 -5.72 -5.29 -5.12
C MET A 131 -5.94 -5.72 -6.59
N ASN A 132 -4.88 -6.17 -7.27
CA ASN A 132 -4.94 -6.76 -8.61
C ASN A 132 -5.35 -8.24 -8.62
N SER A 133 -5.47 -8.87 -7.44
CA SER A 133 -5.87 -10.26 -7.31
C SER A 133 -7.32 -10.35 -6.79
N PRO A 134 -8.27 -10.94 -7.54
CA PRO A 134 -9.69 -10.95 -7.15
C PRO A 134 -9.96 -11.52 -5.76
N GLY A 135 -9.29 -12.63 -5.39
CA GLY A 135 -9.46 -13.25 -4.07
C GLY A 135 -8.95 -12.36 -2.92
N HIS A 136 -7.74 -11.81 -3.06
CA HIS A 136 -7.16 -10.95 -2.03
C HIS A 136 -7.90 -9.62 -1.90
N ARG A 137 -8.32 -9.04 -3.03
CA ARG A 137 -9.18 -7.85 -3.06
C ARG A 137 -10.50 -8.10 -2.34
N ALA A 138 -11.14 -9.25 -2.54
CA ALA A 138 -12.38 -9.59 -1.85
C ALA A 138 -12.22 -9.65 -0.33
N ASN A 139 -11.07 -10.11 0.18
CA ASN A 139 -10.76 -10.08 1.61
C ASN A 139 -10.62 -8.65 2.14
N ILE A 140 -9.86 -7.79 1.45
CA ILE A 140 -9.64 -6.37 1.83
C ILE A 140 -10.97 -5.61 1.92
N LEU A 141 -11.90 -5.87 0.99
CA LEU A 141 -13.20 -5.22 0.90
C LEU A 141 -14.32 -5.97 1.66
N GLY A 142 -13.98 -7.01 2.41
CA GLY A 142 -14.98 -7.81 3.12
C GLY A 142 -15.59 -7.11 4.33
N ASP A 143 -16.66 -7.72 4.86
CA ASP A 143 -17.37 -7.27 6.06
C ASP A 143 -16.59 -7.63 7.34
N TYR A 144 -15.65 -6.76 7.68
CA TYR A 144 -14.77 -6.85 8.84
C TYR A 144 -14.77 -5.53 9.62
N THR A 145 -14.31 -5.59 10.86
CA THR A 145 -14.17 -4.41 11.74
C THR A 145 -12.74 -4.25 12.26
N MET A 146 -11.96 -5.32 12.27
CA MET A 146 -10.61 -5.37 12.82
C MET A 146 -9.61 -5.96 11.83
N PHE A 147 -8.36 -5.63 12.04
CA PHE A 147 -7.24 -5.95 11.17
C PHE A 147 -5.98 -6.27 11.97
N GLY A 148 -5.18 -7.20 11.45
CA GLY A 148 -3.83 -7.48 11.87
C GLY A 148 -2.94 -7.62 10.64
N THR A 149 -1.67 -7.26 10.76
CA THR A 149 -0.71 -7.40 9.68
C THR A 149 0.69 -7.66 10.20
N ALA A 150 1.49 -8.34 9.40
CA ALA A 150 2.87 -8.59 9.72
C ALA A 150 3.76 -8.48 8.49
N TYR A 151 5.03 -8.20 8.81
CA TYR A 151 6.14 -8.21 7.87
C TYR A 151 7.28 -8.99 8.51
N ALA A 152 7.91 -9.88 7.74
CA ALA A 152 9.14 -10.55 8.12
C ALA A 152 10.16 -10.46 6.99
N TYR A 153 11.44 -10.30 7.37
CA TYR A 153 12.55 -10.22 6.45
C TYR A 153 13.56 -11.33 6.71
N SER A 154 14.00 -12.01 5.65
CA SER A 154 15.07 -13.01 5.70
C SER A 154 16.02 -12.83 4.51
N SER A 155 17.21 -12.29 4.75
CA SER A 155 18.19 -12.04 3.69
C SER A 155 18.68 -13.30 2.96
N THR A 156 18.52 -14.47 3.60
CA THR A 156 18.93 -15.79 3.09
C THR A 156 17.81 -16.56 2.40
N SER A 157 16.56 -16.09 2.48
CA SER A 157 15.44 -16.75 1.84
C SER A 157 15.25 -16.29 0.37
N THR A 158 14.53 -17.09 -0.41
CA THR A 158 14.23 -16.85 -1.82
C THR A 158 13.51 -15.53 -2.04
N TYR A 159 12.50 -15.23 -1.21
CA TYR A 159 11.63 -14.07 -1.40
C TYR A 159 12.07 -12.83 -0.63
N LYS A 160 12.90 -13.00 0.40
CA LYS A 160 13.38 -11.97 1.34
C LYS A 160 12.32 -11.26 2.17
N HIS A 161 11.21 -10.84 1.57
CA HIS A 161 10.11 -10.09 2.17
C HIS A 161 8.87 -10.97 2.26
N TYR A 162 8.24 -11.05 3.43
CA TYR A 162 7.04 -11.85 3.67
C TYR A 162 5.99 -11.01 4.37
N TRP A 163 4.75 -11.20 3.97
CA TRP A 163 3.62 -10.38 4.38
C TRP A 163 2.42 -11.24 4.73
N THR A 164 1.74 -10.86 5.80
CA THR A 164 0.43 -11.40 6.17
C THR A 164 -0.54 -10.26 6.50
N GLN A 165 -1.79 -10.39 6.08
CA GLN A 165 -2.93 -9.62 6.55
C GLN A 165 -3.96 -10.58 7.12
N ASP A 166 -4.41 -10.35 8.35
CA ASP A 166 -5.52 -11.06 8.96
C ASP A 166 -6.68 -10.07 9.22
N PHE A 167 -7.86 -10.39 8.71
CA PHE A 167 -9.08 -9.61 8.86
C PHE A 167 -10.00 -10.28 9.86
N GLY A 168 -10.70 -9.49 10.68
CA GLY A 168 -11.57 -10.01 11.72
C GLY A 168 -12.86 -9.22 11.90
N LYS A 169 -13.94 -9.95 12.21
CA LYS A 169 -15.18 -9.41 12.76
C LYS A 169 -15.51 -10.16 14.04
N SER A 170 -15.83 -9.43 15.09
CA SER A 170 -16.25 -9.95 16.39
C SER A 170 -17.25 -9.01 17.04
N THR A 171 -18.12 -9.56 17.89
CA THR A 171 -18.97 -8.80 18.80
C THR A 171 -18.40 -8.65 20.20
N THR A 172 -17.30 -9.36 20.53
CA THR A 172 -16.70 -9.37 21.87
C THR A 172 -15.24 -8.90 21.88
N GLU A 173 -14.65 -8.65 20.73
CA GLU A 173 -13.30 -8.08 20.60
C GLU A 173 -13.39 -6.58 20.34
N SER A 174 -12.36 -5.87 20.73
CA SER A 174 -12.22 -4.43 20.50
C SER A 174 -10.96 -4.13 19.69
N CYS A 175 -10.95 -2.95 19.09
CA CYS A 175 -9.72 -2.35 18.62
C CYS A 175 -8.80 -2.17 19.83
N ASN A 176 -7.58 -2.66 19.75
CA ASN A 176 -6.57 -2.43 20.76
C ASN A 176 -5.24 -2.21 20.06
N PHE A 177 -4.69 -1.02 20.29
CA PHE A 177 -3.39 -0.60 19.80
C PHE A 177 -2.60 -0.14 21.01
N GLU A 178 -2.49 -1.01 22.01
CA GLU A 178 -1.52 -0.80 23.06
C GLU A 178 -0.15 -1.16 22.45
N ASP A 179 0.77 -0.20 22.49
CA ASP A 179 2.20 -0.29 22.10
C ASP A 179 2.59 -0.19 20.63
N ILE A 180 1.86 0.58 19.82
CA ILE A 180 2.47 1.20 18.64
C ILE A 180 2.36 2.71 18.78
N GLU A 181 3.50 3.35 19.04
CA GLU A 181 3.65 4.80 19.00
C GLU A 181 3.12 5.30 17.65
N TYR A 182 1.94 5.92 17.69
CA TYR A 182 1.43 6.70 16.58
C TYR A 182 2.39 7.86 16.39
N VAL A 183 3.30 7.75 15.43
CA VAL A 183 4.00 8.92 14.93
C VAL A 183 2.95 9.72 14.17
N GLU A 184 2.46 10.80 14.78
CA GLU A 184 1.67 11.78 14.02
C GLU A 184 2.46 12.11 12.74
N PRO A 185 1.82 12.16 11.55
CA PRO A 185 2.48 12.75 10.40
C PRO A 185 2.98 14.13 10.85
N PRO A 186 4.28 14.46 10.65
CA PRO A 186 4.80 15.71 11.18
C PRO A 186 3.90 16.83 10.69
N ALA A 187 3.34 17.60 11.64
CA ALA A 187 2.69 18.85 11.30
C ALA A 187 3.65 19.60 10.39
N LEU A 188 3.15 20.08 9.24
CA LEU A 188 3.90 21.01 8.41
C LEU A 188 4.11 22.27 9.26
N ASN A 189 5.18 22.28 10.05
CA ASN A 189 5.56 23.43 10.84
C ASN A 189 6.21 24.42 9.87
N GLY A 190 5.36 25.11 9.13
CA GLY A 190 5.69 26.38 8.55
C GLY A 190 5.82 27.37 9.68
N THR A 191 7.06 27.65 10.10
CA THR A 191 7.58 28.96 10.47
C THR A 191 9.08 28.81 10.75
N ASP A 192 9.91 29.19 9.78
CA ASP A 192 10.83 30.30 10.03
C ASP A 192 11.22 30.94 8.69
N SER A 193 10.71 32.15 8.51
CA SER A 193 11.23 33.12 7.56
C SER A 193 12.33 33.87 8.30
N THR A 194 13.58 33.52 8.06
CA THR A 194 14.66 34.51 8.10
C THR A 194 15.51 34.40 6.84
N ASP A 195 15.33 35.42 6.02
CA ASP A 195 16.21 35.92 4.98
C ASP A 195 17.70 35.73 5.29
N ASN A 196 18.43 35.10 4.38
CA ASN A 196 19.69 35.68 3.96
C ASN A 196 19.96 35.38 2.49
N SER A 197 19.60 36.38 1.68
CA SER A 197 20.16 36.60 0.35
C SER A 197 21.70 36.54 0.35
N THR A 198 22.26 35.50 -0.27
CA THR A 198 23.46 35.67 -1.09
C THR A 198 23.32 34.80 -2.32
N ALA A 199 22.99 35.47 -3.42
CA ALA A 199 23.13 34.97 -4.77
C ALA A 199 24.58 34.58 -5.05
N VAL A 200 24.79 33.36 -5.57
CA VAL A 200 25.76 33.07 -6.62
C VAL A 200 25.14 32.00 -7.52
N LEU A 201 24.58 32.41 -8.65
CA LEU A 201 24.31 31.51 -9.78
C LEU A 201 25.58 31.40 -10.62
N PRO A 202 25.97 30.18 -11.03
CA PRO A 202 26.35 30.02 -12.42
C PRO A 202 25.69 28.80 -13.08
N ASN A 203 24.94 29.12 -14.14
CA ASN A 203 24.81 28.42 -15.42
C ASN A 203 23.90 27.19 -15.53
N ASP A 204 22.75 27.45 -16.14
CA ASP A 204 21.91 26.52 -16.91
C ASP A 204 22.67 25.80 -18.06
N PRO A 205 22.11 24.70 -18.60
CA PRO A 205 22.85 23.67 -19.32
C PRO A 205 23.11 24.01 -20.79
N PRO A 206 24.09 23.39 -21.48
CA PRO A 206 24.23 23.55 -22.92
C PRO A 206 23.13 22.78 -23.66
N THR A 207 22.48 23.49 -24.58
CA THR A 207 21.52 23.05 -25.57
C THR A 207 22.14 22.22 -26.70
N ASP A 208 21.27 21.43 -27.31
CA ASP A 208 21.41 20.59 -28.51
C ASP A 208 22.07 21.27 -29.74
N SER A 209 22.89 20.51 -30.48
CA SER A 209 23.21 20.80 -31.89
C SER A 209 23.64 19.53 -32.63
N LYS A 210 22.96 19.28 -33.76
CA LYS A 210 23.05 18.15 -34.69
C LYS A 210 24.25 18.22 -35.64
N ASP A 211 24.68 17.04 -36.10
CA ASP A 211 25.16 16.63 -37.45
C ASP A 211 26.00 15.33 -37.25
N SER A 212 26.07 14.28 -38.08
CA SER A 212 25.37 13.79 -39.28
C SER A 212 26.07 12.44 -39.66
N ILE A 213 25.28 11.37 -39.88
CA ILE A 213 25.43 10.27 -40.87
C ILE A 213 26.65 9.30 -40.79
N ASP A 214 26.41 7.99 -40.55
CA ASP A 214 26.42 6.91 -41.57
C ASP A 214 25.84 5.57 -41.02
N ASN A 215 25.48 4.69 -41.94
CA ASN A 215 24.39 3.72 -42.01
C ASN A 215 24.90 2.25 -42.03
N SER A 216 23.93 1.31 -41.98
CA SER A 216 23.99 -0.14 -42.24
C SER A 216 24.32 -1.02 -41.03
N THR A 217 23.54 -2.05 -40.68
CA THR A 217 22.86 -2.98 -41.60
C THR A 217 21.64 -3.64 -40.94
N THR A 218 20.53 -3.63 -41.67
CA THR A 218 19.32 -4.44 -41.52
C THR A 218 19.58 -5.94 -41.68
N VAL A 219 18.92 -6.77 -40.88
CA VAL A 219 18.39 -8.09 -41.31
C VAL A 219 16.95 -8.20 -40.80
N LEU A 220 16.02 -8.25 -41.75
CA LEU A 220 14.61 -8.63 -41.57
C LEU A 220 14.42 -10.08 -42.05
N LEU A 221 13.22 -10.60 -41.74
CA LEU A 221 12.50 -11.76 -42.31
C LEU A 221 12.68 -13.07 -41.49
N ASN A 222 11.66 -13.82 -41.02
CA ASN A 222 10.20 -13.85 -41.19
C ASN A 222 9.57 -14.77 -40.08
N ASP A 223 8.34 -14.45 -39.65
CA ASP A 223 7.32 -15.31 -38.97
C ASP A 223 6.75 -16.40 -39.94
N PRO A 224 5.77 -17.32 -39.62
CA PRO A 224 4.93 -17.53 -38.41
C PRO A 224 4.63 -19.02 -37.96
N ALA A 225 4.00 -19.14 -36.77
CA ALA A 225 2.92 -20.04 -36.29
C ALA A 225 2.89 -21.59 -36.46
N THR A 226 2.61 -22.30 -35.34
CA THR A 226 1.55 -23.35 -35.12
C THR A 226 1.52 -23.68 -33.61
N ASP A 227 0.45 -23.38 -32.84
CA ASP A 227 -0.76 -24.15 -32.51
C ASP A 227 -0.57 -25.59 -31.97
N SER A 228 -0.92 -25.85 -30.68
CA SER A 228 -1.89 -26.89 -30.26
C SER A 228 -1.80 -27.30 -28.77
N LYS A 229 -2.93 -27.14 -28.06
CA LYS A 229 -3.67 -28.10 -27.18
C LYS A 229 -2.96 -28.76 -25.96
N VAL A 230 -3.44 -28.53 -24.72
CA VAL A 230 -4.48 -29.27 -23.92
C VAL A 230 -4.01 -30.62 -23.34
N THR A 231 -4.62 -31.01 -22.20
CA THR A 231 -4.69 -32.31 -21.45
C THR A 231 -3.76 -32.33 -20.20
N LEU A 232 -4.18 -32.53 -18.94
CA LEU A 232 -5.43 -32.91 -18.23
C LEU A 232 -5.56 -32.05 -16.96
#